data_AF-A0A2N1XMF7-F1
#
_entry.id   AF-A0A2N1XMF7-F1
#
_cell.length_a   1.000
_cell.length_b   1.000
_cell.length_c   1.000
_cell.angle_alpha   90.00
_cell.angle_beta   90.00
_cell.angle_gamma   90.00
#
_symmetry.space_group_name_H-M   'P 1'
#
loop_
_entity.id
_entity.type
_entity.pdbx_description
1 polymer ?
#
loop_
_entity_poly.entity_id
_entity_poly.type
_entity_poly.pdbx_seq_one_letter_code
_entity_poly.pdbx_strand_id
1 'polypeptide(L)'
;MIYEIHADLLLGKFDADLGRAALKTICFSGVLIIIALVSGLWLWWPKHGRFKAALKIKRHTSLSRQLYDLHKITGLVGFLVLLVVSFTGFSFAYSEKIEAAITQLSSIHTHRNKPPPGVMSQGSNTFIGIEEALAVAQQVFPNAQPRRVKTPTKTQGIYTVESRQSGEANYRSPRSRVFIDAHTGQVRATENPSEFTAGETFMNLLWPLHSGEALGLTGRIVWALAGLLPLTLWLSGLIRWRQKAHAADIGRELHRQPDQNQ
;
A
#
# COMPACT_ATOMS: atom_id res chain seq x y z
N MET A 1 16.12 -9.75 21.92
CA MET A 1 15.25 -9.20 22.98
C MET A 1 14.25 -8.14 22.50
N ILE A 2 14.62 -6.89 22.12
CA ILE A 2 13.62 -5.89 21.66
C ILE A 2 13.07 -6.19 20.24
N TYR A 3 13.90 -6.74 19.36
CA TYR A 3 13.48 -7.15 18.01
C TYR A 3 12.56 -8.39 18.04
N GLU A 4 12.78 -9.31 18.98
CA GLU A 4 11.89 -10.46 19.23
C GLU A 4 10.55 -9.98 19.80
N ILE A 5 10.52 -8.98 20.69
CA ILE A 5 9.24 -8.41 21.15
C ILE A 5 8.51 -7.67 20.01
N HIS A 6 9.20 -7.01 19.07
CA HIS A 6 8.54 -6.35 17.93
C HIS A 6 8.10 -7.32 16.82
N ALA A 7 8.78 -8.46 16.66
CA ALA A 7 8.45 -9.48 15.65
C ALA A 7 7.46 -10.55 16.17
N ASP A 8 7.53 -10.90 17.46
CA ASP A 8 6.77 -12.02 18.04
C ASP A 8 5.49 -11.59 18.77
N LEU A 9 5.26 -10.30 19.03
CA LEU A 9 4.06 -9.83 19.75
C LEU A 9 2.77 -9.86 18.92
N LEU A 10 2.82 -10.23 17.63
CA LEU A 10 1.64 -10.57 16.85
C LEU A 10 1.93 -11.75 15.92
N LEU A 11 1.79 -12.99 16.41
CA LEU A 11 1.55 -14.24 15.66
C LEU A 11 2.50 -15.42 15.99
N GLY A 12 2.96 -15.56 17.23
CA GLY A 12 3.57 -16.82 17.68
C GLY A 12 2.71 -18.04 17.29
N LYS A 13 3.18 -18.82 16.32
CA LYS A 13 2.59 -20.08 15.82
C LYS A 13 1.22 -19.98 15.13
N PHE A 14 0.86 -18.87 14.52
CA PHE A 14 -0.18 -18.95 13.47
C PHE A 14 0.48 -19.46 12.19
N ASP A 15 -0.15 -20.45 11.56
CA ASP A 15 0.33 -21.03 10.29
C ASP A 15 0.69 -19.89 9.32
N ALA A 16 1.89 -19.95 8.73
CA ALA A 16 2.33 -18.98 7.73
C ALA A 16 1.31 -18.86 6.59
N ASP A 17 0.56 -19.92 6.31
CA ASP A 17 -0.53 -19.93 5.35
C ASP A 17 -1.74 -19.12 5.81
N LEU A 18 -2.10 -19.18 7.09
CA LEU A 18 -3.17 -18.34 7.64
C LEU A 18 -2.76 -16.86 7.60
N GLY A 19 -1.51 -16.54 7.96
CA GLY A 19 -0.99 -15.17 7.87
C GLY A 19 -1.01 -14.65 6.42
N ARG A 20 -0.59 -15.47 5.47
CA ARG A 20 -0.66 -15.16 4.02
C ARG A 20 -2.11 -14.98 3.56
N ALA A 21 -3.03 -15.83 3.99
CA ALA A 21 -4.43 -15.75 3.63
C ALA A 21 -5.09 -14.49 4.21
N ALA A 22 -4.81 -14.16 5.48
CA ALA A 22 -5.28 -12.94 6.13
C ALA A 22 -4.78 -11.69 5.42
N LEU A 23 -3.48 -11.62 5.10
CA LEU A 23 -2.89 -10.52 4.34
C LEU A 23 -3.57 -10.37 2.97
N LYS A 24 -3.72 -11.47 2.21
CA LYS A 24 -4.41 -11.45 0.91
C LYS A 24 -5.84 -10.97 1.04
N THR A 25 -6.55 -11.39 2.08
CA THR A 25 -7.94 -10.99 2.33
C THR A 25 -8.04 -9.48 2.61
N ILE A 26 -7.16 -8.95 3.47
CA ILE A 26 -7.09 -7.51 3.76
C ILE A 26 -6.77 -6.73 2.49
N CYS A 27 -5.77 -7.14 1.72
CA CYS A 27 -5.41 -6.47 0.47
C CYS A 27 -6.53 -6.55 -0.58
N PHE A 28 -7.26 -7.66 -0.65
CA PHE A 28 -8.42 -7.81 -1.54
C PHE A 28 -9.55 -6.86 -1.17
N SER A 29 -9.74 -6.55 0.12
CA SER A 29 -10.71 -5.54 0.56
C SER A 29 -10.46 -4.16 -0.07
N GLY A 30 -9.23 -3.87 -0.52
CA GLY A 30 -8.91 -2.69 -1.30
C GLY A 30 -9.75 -2.56 -2.57
N VAL A 31 -10.07 -3.66 -3.25
CA VAL A 31 -10.96 -3.65 -4.43
C VAL A 31 -12.38 -3.25 -4.03
N LEU A 32 -12.89 -3.77 -2.90
CA LEU A 32 -14.21 -3.41 -2.37
C LEU A 32 -14.27 -1.93 -1.98
N ILE A 33 -13.19 -1.40 -1.40
CA ILE A 33 -13.08 0.03 -1.10
C ILE A 33 -13.09 0.85 -2.40
N ILE A 34 -12.35 0.45 -3.43
CA ILE A 34 -12.36 1.14 -4.74
C ILE A 34 -13.78 1.15 -5.32
N ILE A 35 -14.49 0.03 -5.32
CA ILE A 35 -15.87 -0.05 -5.79
C ILE A 35 -16.78 0.88 -4.96
N ALA A 36 -16.64 0.89 -3.64
CA ALA A 36 -17.40 1.77 -2.74
C ALA A 36 -17.09 3.26 -2.99
N LEU A 37 -15.83 3.61 -3.28
CA LEU A 37 -15.41 4.98 -3.61
C LEU A 37 -15.98 5.42 -4.95
N VAL A 38 -15.88 4.61 -6.00
CA VAL A 38 -16.41 4.95 -7.33
C VAL A 38 -17.93 5.06 -7.30
N SER A 39 -18.62 4.11 -6.66
CA SER A 39 -20.07 4.18 -6.47
C SER A 39 -20.49 5.37 -5.61
N GLY A 40 -19.75 5.66 -4.54
CA GLY A 40 -19.96 6.84 -3.69
C GLY A 40 -19.80 8.15 -4.45
N LEU A 41 -18.76 8.27 -5.29
CA LEU A 41 -18.54 9.43 -6.15
C LEU A 41 -19.66 9.59 -7.18
N TRP A 42 -20.09 8.49 -7.80
CA TRP A 42 -21.20 8.47 -8.75
C TRP A 42 -22.53 8.91 -8.09
N LEU A 43 -22.83 8.40 -6.89
CA LEU A 43 -24.03 8.78 -6.13
C LEU A 43 -23.98 10.22 -5.59
N TRP A 44 -22.78 10.73 -5.31
CA TRP A 44 -22.58 12.10 -4.85
C TRP A 44 -22.72 13.13 -5.99
N TRP A 45 -22.42 12.73 -7.22
CA TRP A 45 -22.29 13.64 -8.35
C TRP A 45 -23.57 14.47 -8.59
N PRO A 46 -23.51 15.82 -8.55
CA PRO A 46 -24.70 16.64 -8.65
C PRO A 46 -25.21 16.72 -10.09
N LYS A 47 -26.42 16.18 -10.36
CA LYS A 47 -27.05 16.12 -11.69
C LYS A 47 -27.21 17.44 -12.45
N HIS A 48 -27.18 18.58 -11.75
CA HIS A 48 -27.34 19.92 -12.35
C HIS A 48 -26.20 20.89 -11.97
N GLY A 49 -25.00 20.36 -11.68
CA GLY A 49 -23.84 21.21 -11.37
C GLY A 49 -23.95 22.02 -10.07
N ARG A 50 -24.88 21.67 -9.17
CA ARG A 50 -25.09 22.35 -7.87
C ARG A 50 -24.02 21.96 -6.83
N PHE A 51 -22.74 22.03 -7.20
CA PHE A 51 -21.61 21.59 -6.37
C PHE A 51 -21.55 22.32 -5.01
N LYS A 52 -21.80 23.63 -4.97
CA LYS A 52 -21.85 24.40 -3.71
C LYS A 52 -22.89 23.86 -2.73
N ALA A 53 -24.03 23.41 -3.23
CA ALA A 53 -25.07 22.79 -2.39
C ALA A 53 -24.69 21.36 -1.98
N ALA A 54 -24.03 20.60 -2.87
CA ALA A 54 -23.56 19.24 -2.61
C ALA A 54 -22.45 19.18 -1.54
N LEU A 55 -21.63 20.24 -1.43
CA LEU A 55 -20.55 20.37 -0.43
C LEU A 55 -21.01 20.96 0.91
N LYS A 56 -22.23 21.49 1.00
CA LYS A 56 -22.70 22.16 2.23
C LYS A 56 -23.04 21.14 3.31
N ILE A 57 -22.47 21.34 4.51
CA ILE A 57 -22.91 20.68 5.74
C ILE A 57 -24.03 21.52 6.34
N LYS A 58 -25.22 20.93 6.52
CA LYS A 58 -26.29 21.60 7.25
C LYS A 58 -26.07 21.41 8.75
N ARG A 59 -25.87 22.52 9.46
CA ARG A 59 -25.84 22.54 10.94
C ARG A 59 -27.28 22.60 11.47
N HIS A 60 -27.51 22.14 12.70
CA HIS A 60 -28.84 22.09 13.35
C HIS A 60 -29.89 21.21 12.64
N THR A 61 -29.49 20.00 12.23
CA THR A 61 -30.39 18.99 11.67
C THR A 61 -30.32 17.71 12.52
N SER A 62 -31.19 16.74 12.24
CA SER A 62 -31.12 15.42 12.89
C SER A 62 -29.71 14.80 12.79
N LEU A 63 -29.34 14.02 13.80
CA LEU A 63 -28.04 13.33 13.86
C LEU A 63 -27.82 12.46 12.61
N SER A 64 -28.87 11.79 12.11
CA SER A 64 -28.84 11.02 10.87
C SER A 64 -28.39 11.85 9.66
N ARG A 65 -28.91 13.09 9.55
CA ARG A 65 -28.55 14.00 8.47
C ARG A 65 -27.11 14.49 8.59
N GLN A 66 -26.67 14.81 9.79
CA GLN A 66 -25.30 15.26 10.05
C GLN A 66 -24.28 14.17 9.74
N LEU A 67 -24.53 12.94 10.19
CA LEU A 67 -23.67 11.79 9.89
C LEU A 67 -23.62 11.47 8.39
N TYR A 68 -24.74 11.63 7.68
CA TYR A 68 -24.76 11.48 6.23
C TYR A 68 -23.92 12.56 5.53
N ASP A 69 -24.09 13.83 5.90
CA ASP A 69 -23.31 14.93 5.30
C ASP A 69 -21.81 14.78 5.63
N LEU A 70 -21.45 14.31 6.84
CA LEU A 70 -20.09 13.97 7.23
C LEU A 70 -19.53 12.82 6.37
N HIS A 71 -20.22 11.68 6.29
CA HIS A 71 -19.79 10.52 5.51
C HIS A 71 -19.50 10.90 4.05
N LYS A 72 -20.44 11.64 3.44
CA LYS A 72 -20.37 12.12 2.06
C LYS A 72 -19.15 13.01 1.82
N ILE A 73 -18.89 13.98 2.69
CA ILE A 73 -17.78 14.93 2.52
C ILE A 73 -16.45 14.27 2.84
N THR A 74 -16.37 13.46 3.90
CA THR A 74 -15.18 12.68 4.21
C THR A 74 -14.80 11.77 3.04
N GLY A 75 -15.77 11.08 2.44
CA GLY A 75 -15.54 10.21 1.29
C GLY A 75 -15.05 10.98 0.07
N LEU A 76 -15.59 12.16 -0.18
CA LEU A 76 -15.18 13.02 -1.29
C LEU A 76 -13.77 13.59 -1.10
N VAL A 77 -13.51 14.21 0.05
CA VAL A 77 -12.20 14.81 0.37
C VAL A 77 -11.11 13.73 0.42
N GLY A 78 -11.45 12.57 1.00
CA GLY A 78 -10.56 11.42 1.09
C GLY A 78 -10.43 10.61 -0.21
N PHE A 79 -11.23 10.89 -1.24
CA PHE A 79 -11.38 10.00 -2.40
C PHE A 79 -10.05 9.61 -3.03
N LEU A 80 -9.23 10.61 -3.40
CA LEU A 80 -7.96 10.35 -4.09
C LEU A 80 -6.97 9.60 -3.19
N VAL A 81 -6.87 9.98 -1.91
CA VAL A 81 -5.96 9.33 -0.97
C VAL A 81 -6.38 7.88 -0.73
N LEU A 82 -7.66 7.64 -0.48
CA LEU A 82 -8.20 6.29 -0.27
C LEU A 82 -8.09 5.45 -1.54
N LEU A 83 -8.27 6.03 -2.73
CA LEU A 83 -8.09 5.35 -4.01
C LEU A 83 -6.65 4.87 -4.18
N VAL A 84 -5.67 5.76 -3.97
CA VAL A 84 -4.24 5.45 -4.07
C VAL A 84 -3.84 4.37 -3.06
N VAL A 85 -4.21 4.52 -1.78
CA VAL A 85 -3.87 3.56 -0.73
C VAL A 85 -4.52 2.19 -0.97
N SER A 86 -5.79 2.18 -1.39
CA SER A 86 -6.50 0.92 -1.68
C SER A 86 -5.91 0.19 -2.88
N PHE A 87 -5.59 0.92 -3.96
CA PHE A 87 -5.00 0.34 -5.16
C PHE A 87 -3.59 -0.18 -4.91
N THR A 88 -2.74 0.60 -4.24
CA THR A 88 -1.37 0.19 -3.91
C THR A 88 -1.35 -0.96 -2.90
N GLY A 89 -2.24 -0.94 -1.90
CA GLY A 89 -2.38 -2.03 -0.92
C GLY A 89 -2.83 -3.34 -1.56
N PHE A 90 -3.81 -3.29 -2.47
CA PHE A 90 -4.18 -4.43 -3.31
C PHE A 90 -2.98 -4.93 -4.12
N SER A 91 -2.24 -4.01 -4.74
CA SER A 91 -1.10 -4.35 -5.60
C SER A 91 0.03 -5.08 -4.87
N PHE A 92 0.20 -4.95 -3.55
CA PHE A 92 1.23 -5.69 -2.81
C PHE A 92 0.93 -7.19 -2.72
N ALA A 93 -0.28 -7.57 -2.33
CA ALA A 93 -0.65 -8.99 -2.21
C ALA A 93 -0.81 -9.68 -3.58
N TYR A 94 -1.10 -8.90 -4.62
CA TYR A 94 -1.33 -9.40 -5.98
C TYR A 94 -0.26 -8.91 -6.96
N SER A 95 0.96 -8.63 -6.47
CA SER A 95 2.04 -8.03 -7.25
C SER A 95 2.37 -8.82 -8.53
N GLU A 96 2.37 -10.15 -8.50
CA GLU A 96 2.60 -10.97 -9.70
C GLU A 96 1.51 -10.76 -10.77
N LYS A 97 0.24 -10.60 -10.35
CA LYS A 97 -0.86 -10.32 -11.28
C LYS A 97 -0.78 -8.91 -11.86
N ILE A 98 -0.39 -7.95 -11.02
CA ILE A 98 -0.16 -6.57 -11.46
C ILE A 98 1.02 -6.54 -12.44
N GLU A 99 2.13 -7.19 -12.12
CA GLU A 99 3.30 -7.29 -12.97
C GLU A 99 2.94 -7.93 -14.32
N ALA A 100 2.22 -9.05 -14.32
CA ALA A 100 1.76 -9.72 -15.54
C ALA A 100 0.84 -8.86 -16.42
N ALA A 101 0.05 -7.97 -15.82
CA ALA A 101 -0.77 -7.01 -16.56
C ALA A 101 0.07 -5.85 -17.12
N ILE A 102 1.02 -5.33 -16.33
CA ILE A 102 1.89 -4.23 -16.75
C ILE A 102 2.88 -4.65 -17.83
N THR A 103 3.36 -5.89 -17.82
CA THR A 103 4.26 -6.41 -18.86
C THR A 103 3.63 -6.46 -20.24
N GLN A 104 2.30 -6.41 -20.35
CA GLN A 104 1.60 -6.24 -21.64
C GLN A 104 1.77 -4.83 -22.23
N LEU A 105 2.15 -3.85 -21.40
CA LEU A 105 2.26 -2.43 -21.77
C LEU A 105 3.72 -1.93 -21.73
N SER A 106 4.53 -2.44 -20.79
CA SER A 106 5.93 -2.04 -20.62
C SER A 106 6.72 -3.19 -20.00
N SER A 107 7.89 -3.51 -20.57
CA SER A 107 8.76 -4.59 -20.10
C SER A 107 9.21 -4.39 -18.65
N ILE A 108 9.26 -5.46 -17.86
CA ILE A 108 9.80 -5.45 -16.50
C ILE A 108 10.92 -6.48 -16.43
N HIS A 109 12.13 -6.05 -16.09
CA HIS A 109 13.32 -6.91 -16.05
C HIS A 109 13.80 -7.16 -14.62
N THR A 110 13.47 -6.24 -13.72
CA THR A 110 13.90 -6.25 -12.33
C THR A 110 12.72 -6.53 -11.40
N HIS A 111 12.94 -7.41 -10.41
CA HIS A 111 11.92 -7.76 -9.43
C HIS A 111 12.33 -7.31 -8.04
N ARG A 112 11.40 -6.70 -7.29
CA ARG A 112 11.71 -6.19 -5.94
C ARG A 112 12.19 -7.28 -4.99
N ASN A 113 11.57 -8.46 -5.02
CA ASN A 113 11.80 -9.54 -4.06
C ASN A 113 12.72 -10.65 -4.56
N LYS A 114 13.23 -10.56 -5.80
CA LYS A 114 14.09 -11.58 -6.40
C LYS A 114 15.35 -10.90 -6.96
N PRO A 115 16.55 -11.44 -6.72
CA PRO A 115 17.74 -11.02 -7.46
C PRO A 115 17.57 -11.29 -8.96
N PRO A 116 18.26 -10.55 -9.85
CA PRO A 116 18.26 -10.84 -11.27
C PRO A 116 18.73 -12.28 -11.56
N PRO A 117 18.26 -12.93 -12.64
CA PRO A 117 18.77 -14.25 -13.04
C PRO A 117 20.29 -14.25 -13.24
N GLY A 118 20.97 -15.34 -12.85
CA GLY A 118 22.42 -15.51 -13.09
C GLY A 118 23.36 -14.76 -12.14
N VAL A 119 22.84 -13.97 -11.18
CA VAL A 119 23.69 -13.25 -10.22
C VAL A 119 24.21 -14.11 -9.09
N MET A 120 23.55 -15.24 -8.81
CA MET A 120 23.93 -16.15 -7.73
C MET A 120 25.37 -16.63 -7.91
N SER A 121 26.06 -16.79 -6.78
CA SER A 121 27.43 -17.29 -6.74
C SER A 121 27.52 -18.55 -5.91
N GLN A 122 28.41 -19.44 -6.33
CA GLN A 122 28.75 -20.69 -5.65
C GLN A 122 30.27 -20.68 -5.51
N GLY A 123 30.77 -20.67 -4.28
CA GLY A 123 32.19 -20.53 -4.01
C GLY A 123 32.59 -21.02 -2.62
N SER A 124 33.84 -20.77 -2.26
CA SER A 124 34.45 -21.12 -0.96
C SER A 124 33.59 -20.69 0.24
N ASN A 125 33.64 -21.40 1.37
CA ASN A 125 32.96 -20.99 2.61
C ASN A 125 33.45 -19.65 3.21
N THR A 126 34.42 -18.99 2.59
CA THR A 126 34.90 -17.66 2.95
C THR A 126 34.13 -16.59 2.18
N PHE A 127 33.53 -15.66 2.91
CA PHE A 127 32.91 -14.45 2.37
C PHE A 127 33.79 -13.23 2.64
N ILE A 128 33.75 -12.27 1.72
CA ILE A 128 34.27 -10.92 1.94
C ILE A 128 33.55 -10.25 3.12
N GLY A 129 34.18 -9.22 3.71
CA GLY A 129 33.57 -8.45 4.78
C GLY A 129 32.36 -7.62 4.30
N ILE A 130 31.43 -7.32 5.21
CA ILE A 130 30.32 -6.37 4.92
C ILE A 130 30.87 -4.99 4.55
N GLU A 131 31.95 -4.55 5.22
CA GLU A 131 32.61 -3.27 4.94
C GLU A 131 33.19 -3.22 3.51
N GLU A 132 33.78 -4.32 3.06
CA GLU A 132 34.29 -4.45 1.69
C GLU A 132 33.14 -4.41 0.67
N ALA A 133 32.05 -5.14 0.91
CA ALA A 133 30.86 -5.09 0.07
C ALA A 133 30.24 -3.68 0.01
N LEU A 134 30.23 -2.96 1.14
CA LEU A 134 29.79 -1.56 1.19
C LEU A 134 30.71 -0.63 0.39
N ALA A 135 32.03 -0.82 0.50
CA ALA A 135 33.01 -0.04 -0.25
C ALA A 135 32.84 -0.25 -1.77
N VAL A 136 32.66 -1.50 -2.21
CA VAL A 136 32.38 -1.84 -3.62
C VAL A 136 31.07 -1.18 -4.08
N ALA A 137 30.00 -1.27 -3.29
CA ALA A 137 28.73 -0.63 -3.63
C ALA A 137 28.82 0.90 -3.69
N GLN A 138 29.61 1.52 -2.81
CA GLN A 138 29.83 2.96 -2.81
C GLN A 138 30.60 3.42 -4.06
N GLN A 139 31.49 2.60 -4.62
CA GLN A 139 32.15 2.92 -5.90
C GLN A 139 31.16 2.98 -7.07
N VAL A 140 30.14 2.11 -7.07
CA VAL A 140 29.10 2.09 -8.10
C VAL A 140 28.16 3.30 -7.98
N PHE A 141 27.77 3.66 -6.75
CA PHE A 141 26.92 4.81 -6.48
C PHE A 141 27.57 5.78 -5.45
N PRO A 142 28.54 6.62 -5.88
CA PRO A 142 29.40 7.41 -4.99
C PRO A 142 28.67 8.36 -4.03
N ASN A 143 27.53 8.89 -4.45
CA ASN A 143 26.75 9.85 -3.65
C ASN A 143 25.51 9.22 -2.98
N ALA A 144 25.33 7.90 -3.12
CA ALA A 144 24.18 7.23 -2.53
C ALA A 144 24.41 6.94 -1.04
N GLN A 145 23.33 6.95 -0.27
CA GLN A 145 23.36 6.64 1.15
C GLN A 145 22.97 5.16 1.35
N PRO A 146 23.85 4.31 1.89
CA PRO A 146 23.50 2.92 2.21
C PRO A 146 22.29 2.88 3.15
N ARG A 147 21.28 2.07 2.79
CA ARG A 147 20.07 1.88 3.61
C ARG A 147 19.96 0.48 4.17
N ARG A 148 20.39 -0.51 3.39
CA ARG A 148 20.28 -1.91 3.79
C ARG A 148 21.32 -2.75 3.07
N VAL A 149 21.88 -3.70 3.81
CA VAL A 149 22.71 -4.76 3.25
C VAL A 149 22.01 -6.08 3.52
N LYS A 150 21.74 -6.85 2.46
CA LYS A 150 21.37 -8.27 2.60
C LYS A 150 22.65 -9.08 2.52
N THR A 151 22.90 -9.86 3.55
CA THR A 151 24.04 -10.77 3.62
C THR A 151 23.78 -12.02 2.76
N PRO A 152 24.85 -12.65 2.25
CA PRO A 152 24.73 -13.87 1.46
C PRO A 152 24.15 -15.00 2.29
N THR A 153 23.22 -15.74 1.70
CA THR A 153 22.86 -17.08 2.18
C THR A 153 23.75 -18.11 1.50
N LYS A 154 23.88 -19.31 2.09
CA LYS A 154 24.62 -20.42 1.48
C LYS A 154 24.13 -20.80 0.07
N THR A 155 22.86 -20.53 -0.24
CA THR A 155 22.27 -20.87 -1.54
C THR A 155 22.41 -19.77 -2.59
N GLN A 156 22.54 -18.50 -2.17
CA GLN A 156 22.63 -17.35 -3.09
C GLN A 156 24.05 -16.86 -3.32
N GLY A 157 24.91 -16.88 -2.29
CA GLY A 157 26.32 -16.45 -2.39
C GLY A 157 26.52 -14.99 -2.79
N ILE A 158 25.54 -14.11 -2.56
CA ILE A 158 25.62 -12.69 -2.95
C ILE A 158 25.27 -11.74 -1.82
N TYR A 159 26.00 -10.63 -1.74
CA TYR A 159 25.54 -9.43 -1.03
C TYR A 159 24.58 -8.64 -1.93
N THR A 160 23.53 -8.07 -1.35
CA THR A 160 22.73 -7.02 -2.00
C THR A 160 22.82 -5.76 -1.17
N VAL A 161 23.50 -4.74 -1.69
CA VAL A 161 23.54 -3.42 -1.05
C VAL A 161 22.47 -2.55 -1.69
N GLU A 162 21.49 -2.12 -0.88
CA GLU A 162 20.43 -1.19 -1.26
C GLU A 162 20.83 0.20 -0.75
N SER A 163 21.18 1.09 -1.68
CA SER A 163 21.58 2.47 -1.40
C SER A 163 20.56 3.43 -1.96
N ARG A 164 20.38 4.58 -1.33
CA ARG A 164 19.45 5.62 -1.79
C ARG A 164 20.20 6.71 -2.52
N GLN A 165 19.95 6.84 -3.82
CA GLN A 165 20.39 7.98 -4.62
C GLN A 165 19.50 9.21 -4.38
N SER A 166 20.02 10.40 -4.70
CA SER A 166 19.22 11.63 -4.71
C SER A 166 18.10 11.52 -5.76
N GLY A 167 16.89 11.97 -5.42
CA GLY A 167 15.73 11.89 -6.31
C GLY A 167 14.93 10.58 -6.25
N GLU A 168 15.42 9.53 -5.58
CA GLU A 168 14.62 8.31 -5.40
C GLU A 168 13.39 8.54 -4.50
N ALA A 169 12.22 8.19 -5.02
CA ALA A 169 10.95 8.24 -4.28
C ALA A 169 10.92 7.27 -3.09
N ASN A 170 11.59 6.12 -3.19
CA ASN A 170 11.73 5.19 -2.08
C ASN A 170 12.78 5.69 -1.10
N TYR A 171 12.37 5.86 0.16
CA TYR A 171 13.26 6.34 1.21
C TYR A 171 13.81 5.19 2.05
N ARG A 172 12.91 4.31 2.52
CA ARG A 172 13.28 3.18 3.40
C ARG A 172 13.79 1.95 2.65
N SER A 173 13.30 1.74 1.43
CA SER A 173 13.65 0.57 0.61
C SER A 173 13.98 1.02 -0.81
N PRO A 174 15.11 1.72 -0.99
CA PRO A 174 15.52 2.25 -2.28
C PRO A 174 15.77 1.13 -3.28
N ARG A 175 15.76 1.50 -4.56
CA ARG A 175 15.91 0.57 -5.68
C ARG A 175 17.24 0.71 -6.41
N SER A 176 18.14 1.58 -5.94
CA SER A 176 19.54 1.51 -6.34
C SER A 176 20.22 0.36 -5.63
N ARG A 177 20.38 -0.76 -6.33
CA ARG A 177 20.90 -2.01 -5.76
C ARG A 177 22.18 -2.43 -6.45
N VAL A 178 23.15 -2.88 -5.67
CA VAL A 178 24.38 -3.51 -6.17
C VAL A 178 24.39 -4.95 -5.68
N PHE A 179 24.48 -5.89 -6.62
CA PHE A 179 24.59 -7.31 -6.34
C PHE A 179 26.07 -7.69 -6.45
N ILE A 180 26.65 -8.12 -5.34
CA ILE A 180 28.09 -8.36 -5.20
C ILE A 180 28.30 -9.83 -4.89
N ASP A 181 29.20 -10.46 -5.62
CA ASP A 181 29.67 -11.81 -5.35
C ASP A 181 30.33 -11.87 -3.97
N ALA A 182 29.79 -12.71 -3.09
CA ALA A 182 30.27 -12.76 -1.70
C ALA A 182 31.66 -13.37 -1.55
N HIS A 183 32.17 -14.09 -2.55
CA HIS A 183 33.45 -14.77 -2.48
C HIS A 183 34.58 -13.93 -3.10
N THR A 184 34.26 -13.17 -4.14
CA THR A 184 35.25 -12.45 -4.96
C THR A 184 35.17 -10.93 -4.84
N GLY A 185 34.09 -10.38 -4.31
CA GLY A 185 33.86 -8.93 -4.29
C GLY A 185 33.47 -8.33 -5.63
N GLN A 186 33.28 -9.14 -6.67
CA GLN A 186 32.91 -8.64 -7.99
C GLN A 186 31.44 -8.20 -8.05
N VAL A 187 31.19 -7.08 -8.71
CA VAL A 187 29.82 -6.63 -9.02
C VAL A 187 29.23 -7.53 -10.11
N ARG A 188 28.14 -8.24 -9.79
CA ARG A 188 27.46 -9.19 -10.68
C ARG A 188 26.30 -8.54 -11.44
N ALA A 189 25.62 -7.60 -10.81
CA ALA A 189 24.55 -6.82 -11.41
C ALA A 189 24.32 -5.53 -10.63
N THR A 190 23.67 -4.58 -11.29
CA THR A 190 23.22 -3.33 -10.70
C THR A 190 21.76 -3.10 -11.09
N GLU A 191 21.03 -2.41 -10.23
CA GLU A 191 19.73 -1.84 -10.57
C GLU A 191 19.79 -0.35 -10.30
N ASN A 192 19.43 0.45 -11.29
CA ASN A 192 19.42 1.90 -11.19
C ASN A 192 18.02 2.43 -11.54
N PRO A 193 17.30 3.07 -10.59
CA PRO A 193 15.95 3.56 -10.84
C PRO A 193 15.83 4.59 -11.95
N SER A 194 16.91 5.27 -12.33
CA SER A 194 16.91 6.20 -13.48
C SER A 194 16.88 5.48 -14.83
N GLU A 195 17.18 4.18 -14.85
CA GLU A 195 17.21 3.35 -16.06
C GLU A 195 15.98 2.42 -16.14
N PHE A 196 15.08 2.51 -15.16
CA PHE A 196 13.87 1.70 -15.13
C PHE A 196 12.95 2.04 -16.30
N THR A 197 12.34 0.99 -16.85
CA THR A 197 11.23 1.14 -17.80
C THR A 197 10.02 1.77 -17.12
N ALA A 198 9.03 2.21 -17.89
CA ALA A 198 7.77 2.72 -17.33
C ALA A 198 7.08 1.69 -16.42
N GLY A 199 7.12 0.40 -16.77
CA GLY A 199 6.59 -0.68 -15.94
C GLY A 199 7.35 -0.83 -14.62
N GLU A 200 8.68 -0.78 -14.66
CA GLU A 200 9.52 -0.85 -13.48
C GLU A 200 9.36 0.39 -12.59
N THR A 201 9.27 1.58 -13.17
CA THR A 201 8.95 2.83 -12.45
C THR A 201 7.61 2.74 -11.77
N PHE A 202 6.57 2.25 -12.47
CA PHE A 202 5.24 2.05 -11.89
C PHE A 202 5.29 1.12 -10.67
N MET A 203 5.90 -0.06 -10.82
CA MET A 203 6.06 -1.02 -9.71
C MET A 203 6.89 -0.45 -8.56
N ASN A 204 7.91 0.35 -8.88
CA ASN A 204 8.76 1.02 -7.90
C ASN A 204 8.00 2.07 -7.07
N LEU A 205 7.05 2.78 -7.68
CA LEU A 205 6.27 3.85 -7.05
C LEU A 205 5.15 3.36 -6.13
N LEU A 206 4.74 2.09 -6.22
CA LEU A 206 3.66 1.54 -5.40
C LEU A 206 3.92 1.74 -3.89
N TRP A 207 5.14 1.45 -3.42
CA TRP A 207 5.49 1.60 -2.00
C TRP A 207 5.55 3.06 -1.53
N PRO A 208 6.25 3.97 -2.23
CA PRO A 208 6.26 5.38 -1.88
C PRO A 208 4.89 6.03 -1.85
N LEU A 209 4.02 5.66 -2.79
CA LEU A 209 2.64 6.16 -2.85
C LEU A 209 1.77 5.57 -1.74
N HIS A 210 1.93 4.28 -1.42
CA HIS A 210 1.17 3.67 -0.34
C HIS A 210 1.53 4.24 1.04
N SER A 211 2.82 4.47 1.29
CA SER A 211 3.33 4.93 2.59
C SER A 211 3.36 6.45 2.73
N GLY A 212 3.04 7.19 1.67
CA GLY A 212 3.10 8.65 1.62
C GLY A 212 4.53 9.22 1.56
N GLU A 213 5.57 8.39 1.52
CA GLU A 213 6.95 8.89 1.49
C GLU A 213 7.37 9.51 0.16
N ALA A 214 6.60 9.26 -0.91
CA ALA A 214 6.81 9.93 -2.20
C ALA A 214 6.78 11.46 -2.09
N LEU A 215 6.00 12.00 -1.15
CA LEU A 215 5.89 13.44 -0.87
C LEU A 215 6.66 13.85 0.38
N GLY A 216 7.64 13.06 0.80
CA GLY A 216 8.48 13.31 1.98
C GLY A 216 7.70 13.29 3.30
N LEU A 217 8.10 14.16 4.23
CA LEU A 217 7.49 14.22 5.56
C LEU A 217 6.02 14.67 5.50
N THR A 218 5.71 15.66 4.66
CA THR A 218 4.35 16.17 4.48
C THR A 218 3.40 15.06 4.03
N GLY A 219 3.81 14.26 3.04
CA GLY A 219 3.04 13.10 2.61
C GLY A 219 2.77 12.10 3.72
N ARG A 220 3.79 11.75 4.50
CA ARG A 220 3.63 10.83 5.64
C ARG A 220 2.67 11.35 6.70
N ILE A 221 2.68 12.65 6.99
CA ILE A 221 1.72 13.27 7.92
C ILE A 221 0.30 13.20 7.36
N VAL A 222 0.11 13.56 6.09
CA VAL A 222 -1.20 13.46 5.42
C VAL A 222 -1.72 12.03 5.43
N TRP A 223 -0.86 11.04 5.15
CA TRP A 223 -1.23 9.62 5.17
C TRP A 223 -1.58 9.13 6.57
N ALA A 224 -0.84 9.56 7.59
CA ALA A 224 -1.15 9.22 8.98
C ALA A 224 -2.52 9.74 9.40
N LEU A 225 -2.86 10.98 9.05
CA LEU A 225 -4.18 11.55 9.29
C LEU A 225 -5.27 10.89 8.44
N ALA A 226 -4.96 10.57 7.18
CA ALA A 226 -5.86 9.88 6.26
C ALA A 226 -6.22 8.47 6.75
N GLY A 227 -5.37 7.84 7.59
CA GLY A 227 -5.67 6.58 8.27
C GLY A 227 -6.93 6.60 9.14
N LEU A 228 -7.42 7.79 9.54
CA LEU A 228 -8.67 7.95 10.27
C LEU A 228 -9.91 7.94 9.36
N LEU A 229 -9.74 8.17 8.05
CA LEU A 229 -10.85 8.25 7.11
C LEU A 229 -11.65 6.94 7.01
N PRO A 230 -11.05 5.75 6.86
CA PRO A 230 -11.81 4.50 6.82
C PRO A 230 -12.67 4.27 8.07
N LEU A 231 -12.13 4.56 9.25
CA LEU A 231 -12.86 4.42 10.51
C LEU A 231 -14.08 5.36 10.56
N THR A 232 -13.88 6.64 10.20
CA THR A 232 -14.98 7.61 10.18
C THR A 232 -16.06 7.25 9.17
N LEU A 233 -15.68 6.76 7.98
CA LEU A 233 -16.61 6.28 6.94
C LEU A 233 -17.36 5.03 7.39
N TRP A 234 -16.68 4.08 8.01
CA TRP A 234 -17.28 2.85 8.53
C TRP A 234 -18.30 3.16 9.64
N LEU A 235 -17.93 3.95 10.65
CA LEU A 235 -18.83 4.32 11.75
C LEU A 235 -20.07 5.06 11.24
N SER A 236 -19.87 6.09 10.42
CA SER A 236 -20.99 6.89 9.88
C SER A 236 -21.89 6.08 8.94
N GLY A 237 -21.31 5.17 8.14
CA GLY A 237 -22.06 4.24 7.29
C GLY A 237 -22.87 3.23 8.09
N LEU A 238 -22.27 2.61 9.11
CA LEU A 238 -22.90 1.61 9.98
C LEU A 238 -24.07 2.21 10.76
N ILE A 239 -23.88 3.38 11.38
CA ILE A 239 -24.94 4.06 12.13
C ILE A 239 -26.13 4.35 11.21
N ARG A 240 -25.88 4.85 10.00
CA ARG A 240 -26.93 5.17 9.03
C ARG A 240 -27.65 3.91 8.52
N TRP A 241 -26.92 2.82 8.31
CA TRP A 241 -27.50 1.53 7.94
C TRP A 241 -28.45 1.01 9.03
N ARG A 242 -28.03 1.04 10.31
CA ARG A 242 -28.88 0.65 11.44
C ARG A 242 -30.15 1.50 11.57
N GLN A 243 -30.03 2.82 11.37
CA GLN A 243 -31.18 3.73 11.38
C GLN A 243 -32.18 3.40 10.27
N LYS A 244 -31.69 3.09 9.06
CA LYS A 244 -32.55 2.67 7.94
C LYS A 244 -33.20 1.32 8.18
N ALA A 245 -32.46 0.35 8.73
CA ALA A 245 -32.99 -0.97 9.05
C ALA A 245 -34.13 -0.88 10.07
N HIS A 246 -33.92 -0.16 11.16
CA HIS A 246 -34.93 0.06 12.19
C HIS A 246 -36.19 0.76 11.65
N ALA A 247 -36.03 1.79 10.79
CA ALA A 247 -37.16 2.45 10.16
C ALA A 247 -37.94 1.52 9.21
N ALA A 248 -37.24 0.63 8.50
CA ALA A 248 -37.86 -0.36 7.63
C ALA A 248 -38.62 -1.44 8.42
N ASP A 249 -38.12 -1.82 9.60
CA ASP A 249 -38.81 -2.76 10.50
C ASP A 249 -40.12 -2.18 11.03
N ILE A 250 -40.10 -0.94 11.54
CA ILE A 250 -41.33 -0.24 11.95
C ILE A 250 -42.32 -0.15 10.79
N GLY A 251 -41.85 0.22 9.59
CA GLY A 251 -42.72 0.30 8.41
C GLY A 251 -43.36 -1.04 8.04
N ARG A 252 -42.63 -2.15 8.22
CA ARG A 252 -43.16 -3.51 8.01
C ARG A 252 -44.17 -3.92 9.07
N GLU A 253 -43.97 -3.53 10.33
CA GLU A 253 -44.92 -3.78 11.42
C GLU A 253 -46.24 -3.02 11.19
N LEU A 254 -46.17 -1.74 10.83
CA LEU A 254 -47.34 -0.91 10.52
C LEU A 254 -48.13 -1.46 9.31
N HIS A 255 -47.45 -1.94 8.27
CA HIS A 255 -48.12 -2.57 7.12
C HIS A 255 -48.71 -3.95 7.41
N ARG A 256 -48.26 -4.65 8.46
CA ARG A 256 -48.83 -5.94 8.89
C ARG A 256 -50.07 -5.81 9.78
N GLN A 257 -50.45 -4.60 10.19
CA GLN A 257 -51.68 -4.34 10.94
C GLN A 257 -52.66 -3.48 10.11
N PRO A 258 -53.33 -4.03 9.06
CA PRO A 258 -54.15 -3.18 8.19
C PRO A 258 -55.47 -2.73 8.82
N ASP A 259 -56.13 -3.51 9.68
CA ASP A 259 -57.45 -3.17 10.23
C ASP A 259 -57.73 -3.99 11.50
N GLN A 260 -57.48 -3.44 12.68
CA GLN A 260 -58.12 -3.93 13.93
C GLN A 260 -59.02 -2.89 14.59
N ASN A 261 -59.24 -1.74 13.96
CA ASN A 261 -60.17 -0.71 14.40
C ASN A 261 -61.10 -0.33 13.24
N GLN A 262 -61.99 -1.26 12.86
CA GLN A 262 -63.29 -0.95 12.26
C GLN A 262 -64.38 -1.50 13.17
#